data_AF-A0A0S8H111-F1
#
_entry.id   AF-A0A0S8H111-F1
#
_cell.length_a   1.000
_cell.length_b   1.000
_cell.length_c   1.000
_cell.angle_alpha   90.00
_cell.angle_beta   90.00
_cell.angle_gamma   90.00
#
_symmetry.space_group_name_H-M   'P 1'
#
loop_
_entity.id
_entity.type
_entity.pdbx_description
1 polymer ?
#
loop_
_entity_poly.entity_id
_entity_poly.type
_entity_poly.pdbx_seq_one_letter_code
_entity_poly.pdbx_strand_id
1 'polypeptide(L)'
;MKEMVRSSIFIMLTGALGAVILSGPARGQITRTDIDRIRKNEALSAEDLQRLEMFIQIQFEQMELAQSGAELNEPVRELLAITTSNSNNPLTRQQYSERLAEMVQARYMAVFQRGVNLSGQDLEALQEMGAHLKRAAALPLTVSDHPRIIDDLLRLLQDDLEDVRNYAAKGFTTRNIHEYLTQVEETDAVVQKVLGGLDQCLAQESSPEVIMQIATAANLPEKARGLTILKKCVDKRTAQYRLWQVESEAADSEILHQVFLAAEQKLGANDKRSATDLLRSAAELYWAAYQRYTRGISYRTEDGKTVPLVTDPSQQTLRTLLLVGEDGFRSICDAALQSPRSRRLFSTAILDQNAASLSGPYDALLGAGGQVQQAFNIYDGWAAPAELPAPSAEVIQKAENLQKIKQNSIIGKGF
;
A
#
# COMPACT_ATOMS: atom_id res chain seq x y z
N MET A 1 11.83 -37.54 -58.08
CA MET A 1 12.48 -38.46 -57.12
C MET A 1 12.45 -37.76 -55.78
N LYS A 2 11.37 -37.99 -55.04
CA LYS A 2 11.36 -38.83 -53.83
C LYS A 2 11.72 -37.96 -52.62
N GLU A 3 10.91 -37.72 -51.61
CA GLU A 3 9.56 -38.08 -51.18
C GLU A 3 9.23 -37.00 -50.11
N MET A 4 8.03 -36.42 -50.03
CA MET A 4 6.92 -36.94 -49.19
C MET A 4 7.38 -37.14 -47.73
N VAL A 5 6.86 -36.46 -46.70
CA VAL A 5 5.47 -36.53 -46.18
C VAL A 5 5.27 -35.33 -45.23
N ARG A 6 4.37 -34.38 -45.53
CA ARG A 6 3.07 -34.13 -44.84
C ARG A 6 3.14 -34.22 -43.30
N SER A 7 2.97 -33.11 -42.61
CA SER A 7 1.66 -32.69 -42.07
C SER A 7 1.03 -33.78 -41.19
N SER A 8 1.25 -33.69 -39.87
CA SER A 8 0.39 -34.10 -38.76
C SER A 8 1.19 -34.06 -37.45
N ILE A 9 0.96 -33.05 -36.62
CA ILE A 9 0.72 -33.18 -35.16
C ILE A 9 0.06 -31.86 -34.76
N PHE A 10 -1.25 -31.85 -34.97
CA PHE A 10 -2.20 -31.01 -34.28
C PHE A 10 -2.17 -31.49 -32.81
N ILE A 11 -1.59 -30.74 -31.88
CA ILE A 11 -1.86 -30.96 -30.44
C ILE A 11 -3.08 -30.13 -30.10
N MET A 12 -4.25 -30.68 -30.43
CA MET A 12 -5.40 -30.56 -29.56
C MET A 12 -5.11 -31.43 -28.34
N LEU A 13 -4.76 -30.81 -27.22
CA LEU A 13 -4.99 -31.35 -25.89
C LEU A 13 -5.28 -30.20 -24.92
N THR A 14 -6.31 -29.44 -25.28
CA THR A 14 -7.24 -28.87 -24.29
C THR A 14 -7.94 -30.04 -23.60
N GLY A 15 -7.66 -30.24 -22.31
CA GLY A 15 -8.34 -31.20 -21.44
C GLY A 15 -7.42 -32.32 -20.95
N ALA A 16 -7.18 -32.32 -19.64
CA ALA A 16 -6.38 -33.28 -18.86
C ALA A 16 -4.85 -33.06 -18.84
N LEU A 17 -4.42 -32.01 -18.13
CA LEU A 17 -3.19 -32.06 -17.32
C LEU A 17 -3.55 -31.78 -15.84
N GLY A 18 -4.53 -32.54 -15.36
CA GLY A 18 -4.72 -32.76 -13.92
C GLY A 18 -4.00 -34.04 -13.55
N ALA A 19 -3.10 -33.95 -12.56
CA ALA A 19 -2.42 -35.06 -11.90
C ALA A 19 -1.37 -35.83 -12.72
N VAL A 20 -0.20 -35.22 -12.94
CA VAL A 20 1.04 -36.01 -12.87
C VAL A 20 1.37 -36.18 -11.39
N ILE A 21 0.93 -37.31 -10.86
CA ILE A 21 1.25 -37.80 -9.52
C ILE A 21 2.76 -38.04 -9.48
N LEU A 22 3.46 -37.20 -8.71
CA LEU A 22 4.81 -37.50 -8.21
C LEU A 22 4.69 -38.70 -7.25
N SER A 23 4.73 -39.90 -7.80
CA SER A 23 4.80 -41.16 -7.04
C SER A 23 6.22 -41.41 -6.52
N GLY A 24 6.60 -40.61 -5.53
CA GLY A 24 7.56 -41.02 -4.50
C GLY A 24 6.86 -41.91 -3.46
N PRO A 25 7.61 -42.70 -2.66
CA PRO A 25 7.02 -43.63 -1.70
C PRO A 25 6.13 -42.87 -0.70
N ALA A 26 5.01 -43.47 -0.32
CA ALA A 26 3.94 -42.91 0.50
C ALA A 26 4.42 -42.16 1.75
N ARG A 27 4.80 -40.89 1.59
CA ARG A 27 4.68 -39.87 2.64
C ARG A 27 3.18 -39.68 2.80
N GLY A 28 2.63 -39.99 3.98
CA GLY A 28 1.21 -39.74 4.27
C GLY A 28 0.85 -38.34 3.77
N GLN A 29 -0.10 -38.24 2.85
CA GLN A 29 -0.41 -36.99 2.18
C GLN A 29 -0.86 -35.99 3.25
N ILE A 30 -0.03 -35.00 3.57
CA ILE A 30 -0.42 -33.96 4.52
C ILE A 30 -1.43 -33.08 3.81
N THR A 31 -2.62 -33.05 4.38
CA THR A 31 -3.73 -32.28 3.85
C THR A 31 -3.85 -30.95 4.59
N ARG A 32 -4.53 -29.98 3.98
CA ARG A 32 -4.96 -28.75 4.66
C ARG A 32 -5.72 -29.04 5.96
N THR A 33 -6.54 -30.10 5.97
CA THR A 33 -7.29 -30.55 7.15
C THR A 33 -6.36 -30.94 8.31
N ASP A 34 -5.19 -31.52 8.03
CA ASP A 34 -4.19 -31.82 9.07
C ASP A 34 -3.63 -30.54 9.69
N ILE A 35 -3.34 -29.52 8.87
CA ILE A 35 -2.85 -28.23 9.36
C ILE A 35 -3.93 -27.47 10.13
N ASP A 36 -5.18 -27.50 9.66
CA ASP A 36 -6.30 -26.89 10.38
C ASP A 36 -6.56 -27.55 11.73
N ARG A 37 -6.24 -28.84 11.89
CA ARG A 37 -6.22 -29.51 13.20
C ARG A 37 -5.06 -28.98 14.05
N ILE A 38 -3.84 -28.98 13.53
CA ILE A 38 -2.64 -28.50 14.24
C ILE A 38 -2.84 -27.07 14.77
N ARG A 39 -3.41 -26.19 13.95
CA ARG A 39 -3.71 -24.79 14.31
C ARG A 39 -4.64 -24.65 15.51
N LYS A 40 -5.47 -25.65 15.80
CA LYS A 40 -6.42 -25.66 16.93
C LYS A 40 -5.87 -26.38 18.17
N ASN A 41 -4.70 -27.01 18.08
CA ASN A 41 -4.12 -27.71 19.23
C ASN A 41 -3.79 -26.71 20.34
N GLU A 42 -4.02 -27.11 21.60
CA GLU A 42 -3.67 -26.31 22.77
C GLU A 42 -2.18 -26.42 23.15
N ALA A 43 -1.48 -27.42 22.59
CA ALA A 43 -0.03 -27.60 22.66
C ALA A 43 0.47 -28.26 21.36
N LEU A 44 1.64 -27.86 20.87
CA LEU A 44 2.23 -28.42 19.66
C LEU A 44 3.21 -29.54 20.00
N SER A 45 2.99 -30.72 19.44
CA SER A 45 3.97 -31.81 19.50
C SER A 45 5.07 -31.64 18.45
N ALA A 46 6.18 -32.35 18.60
CA ALA A 46 7.23 -32.41 17.58
C ALA A 46 6.69 -32.93 16.23
N GLU A 47 5.74 -33.87 16.27
CA GLU A 47 5.08 -34.38 15.07
C GLU A 47 4.22 -33.31 14.38
N ASP A 48 3.48 -32.50 15.15
CA ASP A 48 2.70 -31.39 14.60
C ASP A 48 3.60 -30.39 13.86
N LEU A 49 4.74 -30.05 14.46
CA LEU A 49 5.72 -29.14 13.85
C LEU A 49 6.34 -29.74 12.58
N GLN A 50 6.68 -31.03 12.58
CA GLN A 50 7.20 -31.71 11.40
C GLN A 50 6.17 -31.75 10.26
N ARG A 51 4.89 -31.95 10.59
CA ARG A 51 3.80 -31.94 9.60
C ARG A 51 3.59 -30.55 9.01
N LEU A 52 3.65 -29.51 9.84
CA LEU A 52 3.59 -28.12 9.38
C LEU A 52 4.75 -27.80 8.43
N GLU A 53 5.97 -28.19 8.80
CA GLU A 53 7.16 -27.99 7.97
C GLU A 53 7.02 -28.67 6.61
N MET A 54 6.63 -29.95 6.60
CA MET A 54 6.47 -30.69 5.35
C MET A 54 5.36 -30.11 4.47
N PHE A 55 4.26 -29.60 5.05
CA PHE A 55 3.24 -28.89 4.29
C PHE A 55 3.78 -27.63 3.63
N ILE A 56 4.49 -26.78 4.37
CA ILE A 56 5.08 -25.54 3.86
C ILE A 56 6.09 -25.85 2.76
N GLN A 57 6.95 -26.85 2.98
CA GLN A 57 7.91 -27.31 2.00
C GLN A 57 7.22 -27.73 0.69
N ILE A 58 6.15 -28.53 0.75
CA ILE A 58 5.40 -28.94 -0.44
C ILE A 58 4.88 -27.72 -1.22
N GLN A 59 4.35 -26.70 -0.54
CA GLN A 59 3.84 -25.51 -1.24
C GLN A 59 4.96 -24.73 -1.93
N PHE A 60 6.10 -24.54 -1.26
CA PHE A 60 7.24 -23.86 -1.88
C PHE A 60 7.86 -24.67 -3.03
N GLU A 61 7.98 -25.99 -2.90
CA GLU A 61 8.41 -26.88 -4.01
C GLU A 61 7.49 -26.75 -5.23
N GLN A 62 6.17 -26.66 -5.02
CA GLN A 62 5.22 -26.42 -6.11
C GLN A 62 5.45 -25.06 -6.79
N MET A 63 5.74 -24.01 -6.02
CA MET A 63 6.10 -22.69 -6.59
C MET A 63 7.41 -22.75 -7.39
N GLU A 64 8.41 -23.48 -6.90
CA GLU A 64 9.69 -23.67 -7.60
C GLU A 64 9.55 -24.47 -8.90
N LEU A 65 8.54 -25.32 -9.02
CA LEU A 65 8.27 -26.11 -10.21
C LEU A 65 7.26 -25.47 -11.16
N ALA A 66 6.52 -24.45 -10.70
CA ALA A 66 5.50 -23.78 -11.50
C ALA A 66 6.08 -23.26 -12.82
N GLN A 67 5.33 -23.43 -13.90
CA GLN A 67 5.67 -22.99 -15.26
C GLN A 67 4.85 -21.77 -15.70
N SER A 68 3.81 -21.42 -14.94
CA SER A 68 2.94 -20.28 -15.22
C SER A 68 2.53 -19.57 -13.92
N GLY A 69 2.15 -18.30 -14.02
CA GLY A 69 1.61 -17.55 -12.87
C GLY A 69 0.33 -18.17 -12.30
N ALA A 70 -0.47 -18.85 -13.14
CA ALA A 70 -1.71 -19.51 -12.70
C ALA A 70 -1.44 -20.69 -11.75
N GLU A 71 -0.35 -21.43 -11.94
CA GLU A 71 0.07 -22.54 -11.07
C GLU A 71 0.53 -22.08 -9.68
N LEU A 72 0.85 -20.79 -9.51
CA LEU A 72 1.24 -20.22 -8.21
C LEU A 72 0.04 -19.92 -7.30
N ASN A 73 -1.16 -19.82 -7.86
CA ASN A 73 -2.34 -19.41 -7.09
C ASN A 73 -2.66 -20.38 -5.95
N GLU A 74 -2.62 -21.68 -6.22
CA GLU A 74 -2.91 -22.71 -5.22
C GLU A 74 -1.91 -22.73 -4.06
N PRO A 75 -0.59 -22.88 -4.29
CA PRO A 75 0.36 -22.94 -3.19
C PRO A 75 0.42 -21.63 -2.39
N VAL A 76 0.24 -20.47 -3.04
CA VAL A 76 0.14 -19.20 -2.31
C VAL A 76 -1.09 -19.20 -1.41
N ARG A 77 -2.28 -19.53 -1.94
CA ARG A 77 -3.52 -19.56 -1.18
C ARG A 77 -3.44 -20.50 0.02
N GLU A 78 -2.84 -21.67 -0.15
CA GLU A 78 -2.65 -22.65 0.92
C GLU A 78 -1.73 -22.13 2.03
N LEU A 79 -0.64 -21.44 1.69
CA LEU A 79 0.21 -20.78 2.69
C LEU A 79 -0.49 -19.64 3.42
N LEU A 80 -1.25 -18.80 2.70
CA LEU A 80 -2.00 -17.68 3.31
C LEU A 80 -3.07 -18.17 4.29
N ALA A 81 -3.67 -19.33 4.03
CA ALA A 81 -4.71 -19.90 4.87
C ALA A 81 -4.22 -20.36 6.25
N ILE A 82 -2.92 -20.58 6.43
CA ILE A 82 -2.33 -21.18 7.64
C ILE A 82 -1.53 -20.19 8.49
N THR A 83 -1.59 -18.90 8.16
CA THR A 83 -0.77 -17.83 8.73
C THR A 83 -0.95 -17.61 10.23
N THR A 84 -2.07 -18.06 10.79
CA THR A 84 -2.45 -17.81 12.19
C THR A 84 -2.86 -19.09 12.89
N SER A 85 -2.47 -19.25 14.16
CA SER A 85 -3.00 -20.30 15.04
C SER A 85 -4.38 -19.90 15.58
N ASN A 86 -5.26 -20.89 15.71
CA ASN A 86 -6.60 -20.76 16.29
C ASN A 86 -6.65 -21.32 17.73
N SER A 87 -5.50 -21.56 18.35
CA SER A 87 -5.37 -22.04 19.72
C SER A 87 -5.81 -20.97 20.72
N ASN A 88 -6.45 -21.37 21.83
CA ASN A 88 -6.79 -20.43 22.90
C ASN A 88 -5.58 -20.14 23.80
N ASN A 89 -4.58 -21.02 23.81
CA ASN A 89 -3.34 -20.85 24.55
C ASN A 89 -2.39 -19.82 23.88
N PRO A 90 -2.09 -18.67 24.53
CA PRO A 90 -1.18 -17.67 23.98
C PRO A 90 0.23 -18.19 23.68
N LEU A 91 0.77 -19.08 24.53
CA LEU A 91 2.11 -19.66 24.32
C LEU A 91 2.15 -20.52 23.07
N THR A 92 1.09 -21.30 22.83
CA THR A 92 0.97 -22.13 21.63
C THR A 92 0.83 -21.29 20.37
N ARG A 93 0.07 -20.18 20.43
CA ARG A 93 -0.02 -19.23 19.31
C ARG A 93 1.34 -18.61 18.98
N GLN A 94 2.12 -18.23 20.01
CA GLN A 94 3.46 -17.69 19.83
C GLN A 94 4.41 -18.73 19.21
N GLN A 95 4.46 -19.94 19.76
CA GLN A 95 5.27 -21.04 19.23
C GLN A 95 4.92 -21.36 17.77
N TYR A 96 3.62 -21.39 17.44
CA TYR A 96 3.16 -21.59 16.07
C TYR A 96 3.68 -20.50 15.13
N SER A 97 3.51 -19.22 15.49
CA SER A 97 3.94 -18.08 14.67
C SER A 97 5.45 -18.08 14.45
N GLU A 98 6.24 -18.32 15.51
CA GLU A 98 7.70 -18.37 15.42
C GLU A 98 8.19 -19.47 14.46
N ARG A 99 7.57 -20.66 14.56
CA ARG A 99 7.90 -21.82 13.71
C ARG A 99 7.42 -21.66 12.28
N LEU A 100 6.21 -21.14 12.08
CA LEU A 100 5.72 -20.79 10.74
C LEU A 100 6.69 -19.83 10.05
N ALA A 101 7.07 -18.75 10.74
CA ALA A 101 7.98 -17.76 10.19
C ALA A 101 9.39 -18.35 9.94
N GLU A 102 9.87 -19.29 10.77
CA GLU A 102 11.09 -20.06 10.50
C GLU A 102 11.05 -20.80 9.18
N MET A 103 9.99 -21.59 9.00
CA MET A 103 9.84 -22.51 7.88
C MET A 103 9.61 -21.74 6.58
N VAL A 104 8.83 -20.66 6.62
CA VAL A 104 8.63 -19.75 5.49
C VAL A 104 9.95 -19.06 5.13
N GLN A 105 10.65 -18.48 6.11
CA GLN A 105 11.95 -17.82 5.91
C GLN A 105 12.99 -18.78 5.29
N ALA A 106 13.01 -20.04 5.71
CA ALA A 106 13.95 -21.04 5.21
C ALA A 106 13.72 -21.42 3.72
N ARG A 107 12.54 -21.15 3.16
CA ARG A 107 12.14 -21.61 1.82
C ARG A 107 11.88 -20.49 0.83
N TYR A 108 11.37 -19.34 1.27
CA TYR A 108 10.94 -18.28 0.36
C TYR A 108 12.08 -17.79 -0.56
N MET A 109 13.32 -17.79 -0.07
CA MET A 109 14.48 -17.30 -0.81
C MET A 109 14.77 -18.13 -2.07
N ALA A 110 14.52 -19.43 -2.05
CA ALA A 110 14.75 -20.29 -3.22
C ALA A 110 13.81 -19.91 -4.37
N VAL A 111 12.50 -19.77 -4.08
CA VAL A 111 11.51 -19.29 -5.04
C VAL A 111 11.82 -17.85 -5.49
N PHE A 112 12.18 -16.99 -4.55
CA PHE A 112 12.49 -15.59 -4.86
C PHE A 112 13.71 -15.47 -5.79
N GLN A 113 14.79 -16.21 -5.51
CA GLN A 113 15.99 -16.22 -6.34
C GLN A 113 15.73 -16.81 -7.73
N ARG A 114 14.87 -17.84 -7.84
CA ARG A 114 14.39 -18.31 -9.15
C ARG A 114 13.67 -17.18 -9.90
N GLY A 115 12.82 -16.43 -9.20
CA GLY A 115 12.16 -15.24 -9.74
C GLY A 115 13.16 -14.20 -10.27
N VAL A 116 14.17 -13.85 -9.47
CA VAL A 116 15.27 -12.94 -9.87
C VAL A 116 15.99 -13.43 -11.13
N ASN A 117 16.35 -14.72 -11.17
CA ASN A 117 17.07 -15.31 -12.30
C ASN A 117 16.25 -15.27 -13.61
N LEU A 118 14.93 -15.48 -13.51
CA LEU A 118 14.01 -15.42 -14.65
C LEU A 118 13.74 -13.97 -15.10
N SER A 119 13.61 -13.03 -14.16
CA SER A 119 13.48 -11.59 -14.46
C SER A 119 14.68 -11.01 -15.19
N GLY A 120 15.86 -11.59 -15.04
CA GLY A 120 17.08 -11.18 -15.75
C GLY A 120 17.24 -11.77 -17.16
N GLN A 121 16.29 -12.57 -17.65
CA GLN A 121 16.34 -13.16 -19.00
C GLN A 121 15.78 -12.19 -20.05
N ASP A 122 16.21 -12.32 -21.30
CA ASP A 122 15.75 -11.45 -22.41
C ASP A 122 14.34 -11.81 -22.94
N LEU A 123 13.78 -12.93 -22.51
CA LEU A 123 12.47 -13.38 -22.98
C LEU A 123 11.36 -12.81 -22.08
N GLU A 124 10.47 -12.00 -22.65
CA GLU A 124 9.34 -11.35 -21.95
C GLU A 124 8.53 -12.34 -21.07
N ALA A 125 8.21 -13.53 -21.61
CA ALA A 125 7.48 -14.56 -20.86
C ALA A 125 8.25 -15.07 -19.62
N LEU A 126 9.58 -15.14 -19.68
CA LEU A 126 10.39 -15.50 -18.51
C LEU A 126 10.45 -14.35 -17.51
N GLN A 127 10.50 -13.10 -17.98
CA GLN A 127 10.49 -11.93 -17.11
C GLN A 127 9.17 -11.83 -16.34
N GLU A 128 8.05 -12.04 -17.02
CA GLU A 128 6.71 -12.09 -16.42
C GLU A 128 6.62 -13.21 -15.38
N MET A 129 7.07 -14.41 -15.72
CA MET A 129 7.11 -15.52 -14.76
C MET A 129 8.02 -15.23 -13.56
N GLY A 130 9.17 -14.57 -13.79
CA GLY A 130 10.07 -14.12 -12.74
C GLY A 130 9.35 -13.18 -11.76
N ALA A 131 8.60 -12.22 -12.29
CA ALA A 131 7.80 -11.30 -11.48
C ALA A 131 6.69 -12.01 -10.69
N HIS A 132 6.03 -13.00 -11.29
CA HIS A 132 5.04 -13.83 -10.59
C HIS A 132 5.65 -14.62 -9.42
N LEU A 133 6.83 -15.22 -9.60
CA LEU A 133 7.53 -15.95 -8.54
C LEU A 133 7.97 -15.04 -7.40
N LYS A 134 8.52 -13.86 -7.70
CA LYS A 134 8.90 -12.88 -6.66
C LYS A 134 7.70 -12.51 -5.79
N ARG A 135 6.55 -12.20 -6.41
CA ARG A 135 5.30 -11.89 -5.69
C ARG A 135 4.82 -13.09 -4.86
N ALA A 136 4.80 -14.27 -5.45
CA ALA A 136 4.34 -15.50 -4.79
C ALA A 136 5.21 -15.88 -3.58
N ALA A 137 6.52 -15.60 -3.62
CA ALA A 137 7.42 -15.83 -2.50
C ALA A 137 7.31 -14.74 -1.41
N ALA A 138 7.20 -13.47 -1.82
CA ALA A 138 7.14 -12.34 -0.90
C ALA A 138 5.87 -12.35 -0.04
N LEU A 139 4.73 -12.75 -0.60
CA LEU A 139 3.44 -12.62 0.07
C LEU A 139 3.30 -13.54 1.32
N PRO A 140 3.60 -14.85 1.29
CA PRO A 140 3.59 -15.70 2.48
C PRO A 140 4.57 -15.26 3.58
N LEU A 141 5.73 -14.71 3.17
CA LEU A 141 6.71 -14.17 4.11
C LEU A 141 6.11 -13.00 4.89
N THR A 142 5.51 -12.02 4.21
CA THR A 142 5.03 -10.78 4.84
C THR A 142 3.87 -11.02 5.81
N VAL A 143 3.04 -12.01 5.55
CA VAL A 143 1.91 -12.38 6.44
C VAL A 143 2.30 -13.33 7.59
N SER A 144 3.56 -13.75 7.68
CA SER A 144 4.03 -14.59 8.79
C SER A 144 4.14 -13.83 10.12
N ASP A 145 4.11 -12.48 10.07
CA ASP A 145 3.96 -11.56 11.22
C ASP A 145 4.84 -11.93 12.42
N HIS A 146 6.16 -11.99 12.22
CA HIS A 146 7.12 -12.29 13.28
C HIS A 146 8.42 -11.48 13.10
N PRO A 147 8.98 -10.82 14.14
CA PRO A 147 10.15 -9.95 14.02
C PRO A 147 11.38 -10.56 13.32
N ARG A 148 11.52 -11.89 13.32
CA ARG A 148 12.60 -12.62 12.64
C ARG A 148 12.71 -12.35 11.14
N ILE A 149 11.63 -11.93 10.48
CA ILE A 149 11.61 -11.71 9.03
C ILE A 149 12.00 -10.27 8.66
N ILE A 150 12.31 -9.40 9.62
CA ILE A 150 12.61 -7.98 9.37
C ILE A 150 13.71 -7.80 8.31
N ASP A 151 14.77 -8.61 8.38
CA ASP A 151 15.87 -8.55 7.43
C ASP A 151 15.46 -8.95 6.01
N ASP A 152 14.50 -9.88 5.91
CA ASP A 152 13.95 -10.29 4.63
C ASP A 152 13.01 -9.23 4.06
N LEU A 153 12.17 -8.60 4.89
CA LEU A 153 11.33 -7.46 4.49
C LEU A 153 12.18 -6.30 4.00
N LEU A 154 13.29 -6.00 4.68
CA LEU A 154 14.25 -4.98 4.25
C LEU A 154 14.87 -5.29 2.89
N ARG A 155 15.16 -6.57 2.61
CA ARG A 155 15.63 -7.01 1.29
C ARG A 155 14.54 -6.80 0.23
N LEU A 156 13.30 -7.16 0.53
CA LEU A 156 12.16 -7.00 -0.40
C LEU A 156 11.81 -5.54 -0.67
N LEU A 157 12.02 -4.62 0.28
CA LEU A 157 11.88 -3.18 0.06
C LEU A 157 12.82 -2.62 -1.02
N GLN A 158 13.89 -3.32 -1.36
CA GLN A 158 14.84 -2.92 -2.41
C GLN A 158 14.58 -3.59 -3.76
N ASP A 159 13.49 -4.36 -3.90
CA ASP A 159 13.15 -5.03 -5.15
C ASP A 159 12.68 -4.02 -6.22
N ASP A 160 12.85 -4.36 -7.49
CA ASP A 160 12.45 -3.55 -8.63
C ASP A 160 10.92 -3.56 -8.83
N LEU A 161 10.22 -4.60 -8.38
CA LEU A 161 8.78 -4.69 -8.49
C LEU A 161 8.06 -3.91 -7.39
N GLU A 162 7.18 -3.01 -7.80
CA GLU A 162 6.34 -2.21 -6.90
C GLU A 162 5.53 -3.08 -5.93
N ASP A 163 4.90 -4.16 -6.43
CA ASP A 163 4.10 -5.06 -5.59
C ASP A 163 4.92 -5.70 -4.47
N VAL A 164 6.19 -6.05 -4.76
CA VAL A 164 7.09 -6.66 -3.78
C VAL A 164 7.47 -5.65 -2.70
N ARG A 165 7.80 -4.42 -3.09
CA ARG A 165 8.05 -3.32 -2.14
C ARG A 165 6.81 -2.98 -1.31
N ASN A 166 5.63 -2.97 -1.94
CA ASN A 166 4.35 -2.76 -1.27
C ASN A 166 4.10 -3.82 -0.20
N TYR A 167 4.26 -5.11 -0.53
CA TYR A 167 4.13 -6.18 0.44
C TYR A 167 5.16 -6.09 1.56
N ALA A 168 6.40 -5.71 1.24
CA ALA A 168 7.45 -5.53 2.23
C ALA A 168 7.14 -4.41 3.23
N ALA A 169 6.75 -3.23 2.73
CA ALA A 169 6.33 -2.10 3.55
C ALA A 169 5.14 -2.47 4.44
N LYS A 170 4.13 -3.15 3.87
CA LYS A 170 2.99 -3.69 4.61
C LYS A 170 3.39 -4.74 5.65
N GLY A 171 4.46 -5.50 5.43
CA GLY A 171 5.00 -6.44 6.41
C GLY A 171 5.34 -5.75 7.74
N PHE A 172 5.85 -4.51 7.71
CA PHE A 172 6.16 -3.74 8.93
C PHE A 172 4.93 -3.22 9.67
N THR A 173 3.74 -3.26 9.06
CA THR A 173 2.47 -2.85 9.68
C THR A 173 1.71 -4.04 10.25
N THR A 174 2.22 -5.26 10.08
CA THR A 174 1.66 -6.45 10.73
C THR A 174 1.80 -6.34 12.25
N ARG A 175 0.86 -6.95 12.97
CA ARG A 175 0.62 -6.63 14.38
C ARG A 175 1.85 -6.88 15.24
N ASN A 176 2.44 -8.07 15.16
CA ASN A 176 3.54 -8.45 16.04
C ASN A 176 4.82 -7.69 15.68
N ILE A 177 5.05 -7.42 14.39
CA ILE A 177 6.21 -6.62 13.95
C ILE A 177 6.05 -5.16 14.39
N HIS A 178 4.88 -4.56 14.19
CA HIS A 178 4.61 -3.17 14.58
C HIS A 178 4.66 -2.98 16.10
N GLU A 179 4.05 -3.89 16.87
CA GLU A 179 4.12 -3.90 18.34
C GLU A 179 5.59 -4.02 18.81
N TYR A 180 6.37 -4.92 18.21
CA TYR A 180 7.80 -5.06 18.50
C TYR A 180 8.57 -3.76 18.23
N LEU A 181 8.43 -3.17 17.04
CA LEU A 181 9.14 -1.93 16.66
C LEU A 181 8.72 -0.72 17.51
N THR A 182 7.49 -0.71 18.03
CA THR A 182 6.99 0.33 18.94
C THR A 182 7.61 0.23 20.33
N GLN A 183 7.80 -0.99 20.84
CA GLN A 183 8.31 -1.24 22.21
C GLN A 183 9.83 -1.06 22.34
N VAL A 184 10.58 -1.34 21.29
CA VAL A 184 12.05 -1.23 21.29
C VAL A 184 12.48 0.23 21.17
N GLU A 185 13.55 0.68 21.84
CA GLU A 185 14.06 2.06 21.77
C GLU A 185 14.47 2.50 20.35
N GLU A 186 14.40 3.80 20.04
CA GLU A 186 14.78 4.29 18.71
C GLU A 186 16.26 4.02 18.38
N THR A 187 17.13 4.05 19.39
CA THR A 187 18.57 3.81 19.29
C THR A 187 18.92 2.35 18.97
N ASP A 188 17.96 1.43 19.09
CA ASP A 188 18.17 0.04 18.79
C ASP A 188 18.51 -0.16 17.31
N ALA A 189 19.45 -1.06 17.05
CA ALA A 189 19.95 -1.33 15.71
C ALA A 189 18.84 -1.78 14.75
N VAL A 190 17.84 -2.53 15.23
CA VAL A 190 16.73 -3.03 14.41
C VAL A 190 15.81 -1.89 14.00
N VAL A 191 15.44 -1.01 14.92
CA VAL A 191 14.60 0.17 14.61
C VAL A 191 15.32 1.11 13.66
N GLN A 192 16.61 1.38 13.89
CA GLN A 192 17.42 2.20 12.97
C GLN A 192 17.52 1.59 11.58
N LYS A 193 17.65 0.26 11.49
CA LYS A 193 17.71 -0.46 10.22
C LYS A 193 16.38 -0.38 9.47
N VAL A 194 15.25 -0.59 10.17
CA VAL A 194 13.91 -0.48 9.58
C VAL A 194 13.63 0.93 9.07
N LEU A 195 13.80 1.95 9.92
CA LEU A 195 13.56 3.34 9.53
C LEU A 195 14.55 3.79 8.43
N GLY A 196 15.79 3.28 8.43
CA GLY A 196 16.74 3.50 7.35
C GLY A 196 16.30 2.89 6.02
N GLY A 197 15.82 1.64 6.03
CA GLY A 197 15.32 0.97 4.84
C GLY A 197 14.07 1.63 4.27
N LEU A 198 13.14 2.05 5.12
CA LEU A 198 11.94 2.80 4.72
C LEU A 198 12.31 4.14 4.07
N ASP A 199 13.22 4.91 4.67
CA ASP A 199 13.67 6.20 4.12
C ASP A 199 14.40 6.04 2.78
N GLN A 200 15.23 4.99 2.65
CA GLN A 200 15.91 4.67 1.39
C GLN A 200 14.92 4.28 0.29
N CYS A 201 13.94 3.42 0.60
CA CYS A 201 12.88 3.04 -0.34
C CYS A 201 12.09 4.28 -0.77
N LEU A 202 11.69 5.12 0.20
CA LEU A 202 10.92 6.33 -0.06
C LEU A 202 11.66 7.30 -0.98
N ALA A 203 12.98 7.41 -0.90
CA ALA A 203 13.75 8.31 -1.75
C ALA A 203 13.52 8.06 -3.25
N GLN A 204 13.38 6.79 -3.65
CA GLN A 204 13.24 6.38 -5.05
C GLN A 204 11.79 6.08 -5.46
N GLU A 205 10.87 5.94 -4.51
CA GLU A 205 9.51 5.47 -4.79
C GLU A 205 8.62 6.52 -5.48
N SER A 206 7.79 6.12 -6.44
CA SER A 206 6.76 6.99 -7.04
C SER A 206 5.33 6.46 -6.84
N SER A 207 5.17 5.19 -6.49
CA SER A 207 3.88 4.55 -6.27
C SER A 207 3.15 5.18 -5.07
N PRO A 208 1.91 5.67 -5.25
CA PRO A 208 1.07 6.13 -4.15
C PRO A 208 0.91 5.05 -3.07
N GLU A 209 0.67 3.81 -3.49
CA GLU A 209 0.36 2.68 -2.63
C GLU A 209 1.57 2.30 -1.76
N VAL A 210 2.78 2.27 -2.33
CA VAL A 210 4.00 2.01 -1.57
C VAL A 210 4.31 3.17 -0.62
N ILE A 211 4.18 4.43 -1.06
CA ILE A 211 4.40 5.61 -0.20
C ILE A 211 3.45 5.58 1.00
N MET A 212 2.19 5.18 0.80
CA MET A 212 1.22 5.00 1.87
C MET A 212 1.62 3.89 2.83
N GLN A 213 2.03 2.71 2.35
CA GLN A 213 2.51 1.66 3.26
C GLN A 213 3.74 2.09 4.05
N ILE A 214 4.66 2.85 3.44
CA ILE A 214 5.81 3.44 4.14
C ILE A 214 5.34 4.42 5.22
N ALA A 215 4.34 5.26 4.93
CA ALA A 215 3.77 6.19 5.92
C ALA A 215 3.18 5.44 7.12
N THR A 216 2.41 4.37 6.87
CA THR A 216 1.85 3.52 7.94
C THR A 216 2.95 2.80 8.73
N ALA A 217 3.95 2.24 8.07
CA ALA A 217 5.07 1.55 8.71
C ALA A 217 5.96 2.48 9.54
N ALA A 218 6.14 3.73 9.08
CA ALA A 218 6.95 4.73 9.77
C ALA A 218 6.22 5.40 10.94
N ASN A 219 4.90 5.23 11.06
CA ASN A 219 4.12 5.77 12.16
C ASN A 219 4.36 4.98 13.45
N LEU A 220 5.50 5.26 14.07
CA LEU A 220 5.93 4.75 15.36
C LEU A 220 5.92 5.94 16.34
N PRO A 221 4.93 6.02 17.26
CA PRO A 221 4.57 7.24 18.03
C PRO A 221 5.75 7.97 18.69
N GLU A 222 6.70 7.21 19.24
CA GLU A 222 7.83 7.72 20.00
C GLU A 222 9.14 7.80 19.20
N LYS A 223 9.09 7.66 17.87
CA LYS A 223 10.27 7.64 17.00
C LYS A 223 10.37 8.91 16.19
N ALA A 224 11.31 9.79 16.51
CA ALA A 224 11.50 11.07 15.83
C ALA A 224 11.81 10.88 14.33
N ARG A 225 12.60 9.85 14.00
CA ARG A 225 12.90 9.50 12.60
C ARG A 225 11.66 8.97 11.86
N GLY A 226 10.75 8.27 12.54
CA GLY A 226 9.47 7.83 11.97
C GLY A 226 8.61 9.02 11.52
N LEU A 227 8.48 10.04 12.37
CA LEU A 227 7.77 11.28 12.04
C LEU A 227 8.41 12.03 10.86
N THR A 228 9.74 11.97 10.78
CA THR A 228 10.48 12.58 9.66
C THR A 228 10.15 11.88 8.34
N ILE A 229 10.09 10.55 8.34
CA ILE A 229 9.70 9.76 7.15
C ILE A 229 8.25 10.04 6.77
N LEU A 230 7.35 10.10 7.76
CA LEU A 230 5.94 10.43 7.53
C LEU A 230 5.77 11.79 6.84
N LYS A 231 6.51 12.81 7.27
CA LYS A 231 6.55 14.12 6.59
C LYS A 231 7.10 14.02 5.16
N LYS A 232 8.18 13.24 4.95
CA LYS A 232 8.71 12.99 3.60
C LYS A 232 7.69 12.33 2.67
N CYS A 233 6.83 11.44 3.18
CA CYS A 233 5.73 10.86 2.41
C CYS A 233 4.75 11.95 1.93
N VAL A 234 4.34 12.84 2.84
CA VAL A 234 3.49 14.01 2.51
C VAL A 234 4.17 14.91 1.48
N ASP A 235 5.45 15.25 1.67
CA ASP A 235 6.20 16.13 0.78
C ASP A 235 6.28 15.54 -0.63
N LYS A 236 6.55 14.23 -0.73
CA LYS A 236 6.64 13.51 -2.01
C LYS A 236 5.29 13.49 -2.73
N ARG A 237 4.20 13.20 -2.03
CA ARG A 237 2.85 13.26 -2.62
C ARG A 237 2.48 14.68 -3.04
N THR A 238 2.74 15.68 -2.20
CA THR A 238 2.52 17.10 -2.50
C THR A 238 3.29 17.53 -3.75
N ALA A 239 4.54 17.07 -3.93
CA ALA A 239 5.32 17.31 -5.14
C ALA A 239 4.66 16.69 -6.39
N GLN A 240 4.11 15.48 -6.29
CA GLN A 240 3.37 14.85 -7.40
C GLN A 240 2.10 15.62 -7.77
N TYR A 241 1.38 16.17 -6.79
CA TYR A 241 0.26 17.10 -7.04
C TYR A 241 0.71 18.33 -7.81
N ARG A 242 1.81 18.97 -7.38
CA ARG A 242 2.39 20.16 -8.05
C ARG A 242 2.80 19.87 -9.49
N LEU A 243 3.23 18.66 -9.79
CA LEU A 243 3.58 18.23 -11.15
C LEU A 243 2.37 17.72 -11.96
N TRP A 244 1.16 17.70 -11.38
CA TRP A 244 -0.02 17.07 -11.97
C TRP A 244 0.15 15.57 -12.30
N GLN A 245 1.07 14.89 -11.62
CA GLN A 245 1.46 13.49 -11.86
C GLN A 245 0.77 12.49 -10.92
N VAL A 246 -0.21 12.92 -10.13
CA VAL A 246 -0.96 12.01 -9.26
C VAL A 246 -1.80 11.06 -10.10
N GLU A 247 -1.48 9.76 -10.02
CA GLU A 247 -2.20 8.70 -10.72
C GLU A 247 -3.42 8.20 -9.94
N SER A 248 -3.31 8.18 -8.61
CA SER A 248 -4.34 7.74 -7.67
C SER A 248 -4.28 8.60 -6.41
N GLU A 249 -5.41 9.16 -6.00
CA GLU A 249 -5.58 9.91 -4.74
C GLU A 249 -6.00 9.00 -3.57
N ALA A 250 -6.23 7.70 -3.80
CA ALA A 250 -6.83 6.82 -2.79
C ALA A 250 -5.90 6.64 -1.59
N ALA A 251 -4.60 6.55 -1.86
CA ALA A 251 -3.56 6.38 -0.87
C ALA A 251 -3.38 7.62 0.05
N ASP A 252 -3.71 8.82 -0.44
CA ASP A 252 -3.48 10.08 0.29
C ASP A 252 -4.38 10.23 1.52
N SER A 253 -5.55 9.58 1.52
CA SER A 253 -6.47 9.62 2.66
C SER A 253 -5.87 8.90 3.86
N GLU A 254 -5.23 7.75 3.60
CA GLU A 254 -4.55 6.97 4.61
C GLU A 254 -3.27 7.68 5.08
N ILE A 255 -2.51 8.33 4.17
CA ILE A 255 -1.36 9.16 4.57
C ILE A 255 -1.79 10.28 5.52
N LEU A 256 -2.86 11.01 5.20
CA LEU A 256 -3.41 12.04 6.10
C LEU A 256 -3.84 11.44 7.44
N HIS A 257 -4.51 10.29 7.43
CA HIS A 257 -4.92 9.60 8.65
C HIS A 257 -3.71 9.28 9.55
N GLN A 258 -2.63 8.74 9.00
CA GLN A 258 -1.40 8.45 9.75
C GLN A 258 -0.77 9.72 10.34
N VAL A 259 -0.76 10.84 9.58
CA VAL A 259 -0.28 12.14 10.09
C VAL A 259 -1.13 12.65 11.25
N PHE A 260 -2.46 12.53 11.16
CA PHE A 260 -3.37 12.95 12.22
C PHE A 260 -3.22 12.10 13.48
N LEU A 261 -3.11 10.77 13.35
CA LEU A 261 -2.83 9.89 14.49
C LEU A 261 -1.53 10.26 15.20
N ALA A 262 -0.46 10.52 14.45
CA ALA A 262 0.83 10.95 15.01
C ALA A 262 0.71 12.32 15.70
N ALA A 263 -0.04 13.26 15.13
CA ALA A 263 -0.27 14.58 15.71
C ALA A 263 -1.07 14.50 17.02
N GLU A 264 -2.14 13.70 17.07
CA GLU A 264 -2.94 13.47 18.29
C GLU A 264 -2.08 12.89 19.42
N GLN A 265 -1.23 11.92 19.11
CA GLN A 265 -0.30 11.33 20.09
C GLN A 265 0.68 12.37 20.64
N LYS A 266 1.25 13.21 19.77
CA LYS A 266 2.15 14.30 20.21
C LYS A 266 1.45 15.33 21.08
N LEU A 267 0.19 15.65 20.78
CA LEU A 267 -0.62 16.50 21.66
C LEU A 267 -0.87 15.85 23.03
N GLY A 268 -1.19 14.55 23.06
CA GLY A 268 -1.33 13.78 24.31
C GLY A 268 -0.05 13.75 25.14
N ALA A 269 1.11 13.76 24.49
CA ALA A 269 2.43 13.85 25.11
C ALA A 269 2.88 15.29 25.45
N ASN A 270 2.03 16.30 25.26
CA ASN A 270 2.34 17.73 25.40
C ASN A 270 3.45 18.27 24.46
N ASP A 271 3.76 17.58 23.38
CA ASP A 271 4.68 18.02 22.34
C ASP A 271 3.93 18.79 21.24
N LYS A 272 3.49 20.00 21.58
CA LYS A 272 2.74 20.87 20.65
C LYS A 272 3.56 21.23 19.41
N ARG A 273 4.89 21.32 19.52
CA ARG A 273 5.75 21.71 18.40
C ARG A 273 5.74 20.63 17.31
N SER A 274 6.00 19.38 17.67
CA SER A 274 5.96 18.29 16.68
C SER A 274 4.56 18.08 16.12
N ALA A 275 3.51 18.23 16.94
CA ALA A 275 2.14 18.20 16.45
C ALA A 275 1.86 19.31 15.42
N THR A 276 2.24 20.56 15.71
CA THR A 276 2.10 21.69 14.76
C THR A 276 2.86 21.42 13.46
N ASP A 277 4.07 20.87 13.53
CA ASP A 277 4.86 20.56 12.33
C ASP A 277 4.21 19.45 11.47
N LEU A 278 3.60 18.44 12.09
CA LEU A 278 2.82 17.41 11.39
C LEU A 278 1.56 18.00 10.75
N LEU A 279 0.82 18.84 11.48
CA LEU A 279 -0.39 19.48 10.98
C LEU A 279 -0.11 20.44 9.81
N ARG A 280 1.05 21.10 9.81
CA ARG A 280 1.51 21.90 8.67
C ARG A 280 1.69 21.03 7.43
N SER A 281 2.40 19.89 7.56
CA SER A 281 2.54 18.93 6.46
C SER A 281 1.18 18.39 5.98
N ALA A 282 0.27 18.02 6.88
CA ALA A 282 -1.09 17.64 6.50
C ALA A 282 -1.81 18.74 5.70
N ALA A 283 -1.64 20.01 6.09
CA ALA A 283 -2.29 21.13 5.44
C ALA A 283 -1.74 21.36 4.02
N GLU A 284 -0.46 21.09 3.79
CA GLU A 284 0.15 21.12 2.45
C GLU A 284 -0.48 20.11 1.49
N LEU A 285 -0.55 18.84 1.91
CA LEU A 285 -1.12 17.79 1.07
C LEU A 285 -2.62 18.03 0.84
N TYR A 286 -3.35 18.41 1.90
CA TYR A 286 -4.76 18.75 1.81
C TYR A 286 -5.01 19.93 0.87
N TRP A 287 -4.20 20.99 0.93
CA TRP A 287 -4.30 22.12 0.02
C TRP A 287 -4.05 21.72 -1.44
N ALA A 288 -3.01 20.92 -1.68
CA ALA A 288 -2.71 20.44 -3.01
C ALA A 288 -3.86 19.60 -3.60
N ALA A 289 -4.49 18.75 -2.78
CA ALA A 289 -5.68 18.00 -3.14
C ALA A 289 -6.90 18.91 -3.40
N TYR A 290 -7.14 19.89 -2.54
CA TYR A 290 -8.22 20.87 -2.69
C TYR A 290 -8.09 21.65 -4.01
N GLN A 291 -6.89 22.12 -4.33
CA GLN A 291 -6.65 22.84 -5.57
C GLN A 291 -6.78 21.95 -6.80
N ARG A 292 -6.30 20.69 -6.73
CA ARG A 292 -6.49 19.72 -7.82
C ARG A 292 -7.96 19.44 -8.05
N TYR A 293 -8.77 19.31 -7.00
CA TYR A 293 -10.21 19.15 -7.13
C TYR A 293 -10.87 20.37 -7.77
N THR A 294 -10.69 21.55 -7.16
CA THR A 294 -11.38 22.78 -7.58
C THR A 294 -10.95 23.26 -8.97
N ARG A 295 -9.66 23.19 -9.30
CA ARG A 295 -9.13 23.61 -10.61
C ARG A 295 -9.22 22.51 -11.66
N GLY A 296 -9.11 21.25 -11.26
CA GLY A 296 -9.09 20.11 -12.17
C GLY A 296 -10.45 19.77 -12.74
N ILE A 297 -11.55 20.00 -12.02
CA ILE A 297 -12.90 19.67 -12.53
C ILE A 297 -13.23 20.48 -13.80
N SER A 298 -12.80 21.74 -13.85
CA SER A 298 -13.14 22.65 -14.93
C SER A 298 -11.98 23.60 -15.20
N TYR A 299 -10.87 23.06 -15.72
CA TYR A 299 -9.72 23.88 -16.07
C TYR A 299 -9.99 24.68 -17.35
N ARG A 300 -9.75 25.99 -17.30
CA ARG A 300 -9.88 26.86 -18.47
C ARG A 300 -8.50 27.07 -19.10
N THR A 301 -8.35 26.62 -20.34
CA THR A 301 -7.12 26.79 -21.13
C THR A 301 -7.00 28.23 -21.66
N GLU A 302 -5.83 28.59 -22.20
CA GLU A 302 -5.54 29.94 -22.71
C GLU A 302 -6.43 30.35 -23.89
N ASP A 303 -6.85 29.39 -24.72
CA ASP A 303 -7.81 29.57 -25.81
C ASP A 303 -9.28 29.62 -25.32
N GLY A 304 -9.50 29.59 -24.01
CA GLY A 304 -10.79 29.76 -23.37
C GLY A 304 -11.66 28.49 -23.31
N LYS A 305 -11.13 27.34 -23.75
CA LYS A 305 -11.79 26.04 -23.67
C LYS A 305 -11.78 25.51 -22.24
N THR A 306 -12.84 24.79 -21.87
CA THR A 306 -12.91 24.09 -20.58
C THR A 306 -12.55 22.61 -20.77
N VAL A 307 -11.56 22.14 -20.00
CA VAL A 307 -11.07 20.76 -20.03
C VAL A 307 -11.10 20.18 -18.60
N PRO A 308 -11.80 19.06 -18.36
CA PRO A 308 -11.71 18.36 -17.08
C PRO A 308 -10.37 17.61 -17.02
N LEU A 309 -9.50 18.02 -16.10
CA LEU A 309 -8.18 17.39 -15.88
C LEU A 309 -8.24 16.18 -14.96
N VAL A 310 -9.34 16.03 -14.20
CA VAL A 310 -9.57 14.89 -13.30
C VAL A 310 -10.74 14.04 -13.81
N THR A 311 -10.56 12.73 -13.75
CA THR A 311 -11.58 11.75 -14.14
C THR A 311 -12.66 11.65 -13.06
N ASP A 312 -13.86 11.16 -13.38
CA ASP A 312 -14.95 10.99 -12.40
C ASP A 312 -14.53 10.11 -11.20
N PRO A 313 -13.79 8.98 -11.38
CA PRO A 313 -13.24 8.24 -10.25
C PRO A 313 -12.28 9.07 -9.39
N SER A 314 -11.36 9.83 -10.01
CA SER A 314 -10.42 10.70 -9.30
C SER A 314 -11.16 11.81 -8.53
N GLN A 315 -12.22 12.38 -9.10
CA GLN A 315 -13.08 13.34 -8.41
C GLN A 315 -13.72 12.73 -7.16
N GLN A 316 -14.26 11.50 -7.26
CA GLN A 316 -14.85 10.83 -6.11
C GLN A 316 -13.81 10.57 -5.01
N THR A 317 -12.62 10.12 -5.39
CA THR A 317 -11.52 9.88 -4.44
C THR A 317 -11.05 11.18 -3.78
N LEU A 318 -10.91 12.27 -4.54
CA LEU A 318 -10.60 13.60 -4.02
C LEU A 318 -11.66 14.09 -3.03
N ARG A 319 -12.95 13.85 -3.29
CA ARG A 319 -14.00 14.19 -2.32
C ARG A 319 -13.83 13.44 -1.00
N THR A 320 -13.57 12.13 -1.06
CA THR A 320 -13.28 11.32 0.13
C THR A 320 -12.07 11.86 0.88
N LEU A 321 -10.97 12.15 0.17
CA LEU A 321 -9.75 12.72 0.74
C LEU A 321 -10.01 14.06 1.45
N LEU A 322 -10.80 14.94 0.82
CA LEU A 322 -11.16 16.23 1.40
C LEU A 322 -12.06 16.09 2.64
N LEU A 323 -12.98 15.12 2.65
CA LEU A 323 -13.79 14.83 3.84
C LEU A 323 -12.92 14.28 4.99
N VAL A 324 -12.00 13.36 4.70
CA VAL A 324 -11.06 12.80 5.68
C VAL A 324 -10.16 13.88 6.26
N GLY A 325 -9.61 14.76 5.41
CA GLY A 325 -8.79 15.89 5.84
C GLY A 325 -9.57 16.85 6.76
N GLU A 326 -10.77 17.24 6.35
CA GLU A 326 -11.66 18.10 7.15
C GLU A 326 -11.97 17.49 8.52
N ASP A 327 -12.36 16.21 8.56
CA ASP A 327 -12.68 15.51 9.79
C ASP A 327 -11.46 15.37 10.71
N GLY A 328 -10.27 15.07 10.15
CA GLY A 328 -9.03 14.95 10.92
C GLY A 328 -8.57 16.27 11.54
N PHE A 329 -8.57 17.36 10.77
CA PHE A 329 -8.25 18.68 11.32
C PHE A 329 -9.23 19.11 12.42
N ARG A 330 -10.51 18.82 12.25
CA ARG A 330 -11.53 19.13 13.25
C ARG A 330 -11.37 18.30 14.53
N SER A 331 -11.11 17.00 14.40
CA SER A 331 -10.82 16.09 15.53
C SER A 331 -9.69 16.64 16.40
N ILE A 332 -8.62 17.10 15.76
CA ILE A 332 -7.43 17.60 16.47
C ILE A 332 -7.63 18.95 17.16
N CYS A 333 -8.52 19.80 16.63
CA CYS A 333 -8.78 21.13 17.20
C CYS A 333 -9.74 21.13 18.41
N ASP A 334 -10.16 19.97 18.94
CA ASP A 334 -11.36 19.88 19.79
C ASP A 334 -11.25 20.53 21.19
N ALA A 335 -12.07 21.59 21.39
CA ALA A 335 -12.69 21.99 22.67
C ALA A 335 -13.71 23.14 22.49
N ALA A 336 -13.57 23.99 21.46
CA ALA A 336 -14.42 25.19 21.35
C ALA A 336 -15.57 25.09 20.31
N LEU A 337 -15.52 24.19 19.32
CA LEU A 337 -16.26 24.40 18.07
C LEU A 337 -16.77 23.11 17.37
N GLN A 338 -17.27 22.12 18.12
CA GLN A 338 -18.15 21.06 17.59
C GLN A 338 -19.50 21.62 17.10
N SER A 339 -19.53 22.74 16.38
CA SER A 339 -20.74 23.25 15.75
C SER A 339 -21.12 22.30 14.62
N PRO A 340 -22.24 21.55 14.74
CA PRO A 340 -22.69 20.64 13.68
C PRO A 340 -22.95 21.38 12.36
N ARG A 341 -23.09 22.71 12.42
CA ARG A 341 -23.35 23.58 11.27
C ARG A 341 -22.16 23.65 10.31
N SER A 342 -20.92 23.80 10.80
CA SER A 342 -19.75 23.95 9.92
C SER A 342 -19.42 22.65 9.18
N ARG A 343 -19.51 21.50 9.86
CA ARG A 343 -19.35 20.18 9.24
C ARG A 343 -20.40 19.95 8.14
N ARG A 344 -21.67 20.30 8.42
CA ARG A 344 -22.74 20.24 7.41
C ARG A 344 -22.44 21.15 6.22
N LEU A 345 -21.95 22.37 6.42
CA LEU A 345 -21.65 23.29 5.32
C LEU A 345 -20.55 22.74 4.39
N PHE A 346 -19.46 22.18 4.92
CA PHE A 346 -18.41 21.58 4.11
C PHE A 346 -18.90 20.34 3.35
N SER A 347 -19.56 19.41 4.06
CA SER A 347 -20.10 18.20 3.43
C SER A 347 -21.13 18.54 2.36
N THR A 348 -22.03 19.49 2.61
CA THR A 348 -23.00 19.97 1.61
C THR A 348 -22.28 20.58 0.41
N ALA A 349 -21.27 21.44 0.62
CA ALA A 349 -20.50 22.03 -0.48
C ALA A 349 -19.80 20.97 -1.35
N ILE A 350 -19.24 19.92 -0.74
CA ILE A 350 -18.63 18.79 -1.48
C ILE A 350 -19.68 17.99 -2.25
N LEU A 351 -20.83 17.70 -1.63
CA LEU A 351 -21.90 16.88 -2.21
C LEU A 351 -22.65 17.61 -3.34
N ASP A 352 -22.80 18.94 -3.22
CA ASP A 352 -23.43 19.80 -4.24
C ASP A 352 -22.55 19.96 -5.50
N GLN A 353 -21.32 19.40 -5.49
CA GLN A 353 -20.37 19.40 -6.61
C GLN A 353 -19.98 20.80 -7.12
N ASN A 354 -20.23 21.83 -6.31
CA ASN A 354 -19.91 23.20 -6.65
C ASN A 354 -18.53 23.56 -6.05
N ALA A 355 -17.47 23.43 -6.84
CA ALA A 355 -16.11 23.77 -6.40
C ALA A 355 -16.00 25.19 -5.82
N ALA A 356 -16.79 26.16 -6.31
CA ALA A 356 -16.78 27.53 -5.83
C ALA A 356 -17.37 27.68 -4.41
N SER A 357 -18.22 26.76 -3.96
CA SER A 357 -18.79 26.80 -2.60
C SER A 357 -17.83 26.27 -1.53
N LEU A 358 -16.70 25.66 -1.93
CA LEU A 358 -15.72 25.10 -0.99
C LEU A 358 -14.73 26.13 -0.44
N SER A 359 -14.59 27.29 -1.06
CA SER A 359 -13.63 28.32 -0.62
C SER A 359 -13.91 28.82 0.79
N GLY A 360 -15.16 29.18 1.09
CA GLY A 360 -15.55 29.64 2.42
C GLY A 360 -15.31 28.60 3.53
N PRO A 361 -15.78 27.36 3.39
CA PRO A 361 -15.47 26.28 4.32
C PRO A 361 -13.96 26.01 4.47
N TYR A 362 -13.20 26.03 3.38
CA TYR A 362 -11.74 25.88 3.41
C TYR A 362 -11.07 27.02 4.21
N ASP A 363 -11.40 28.28 3.90
CA ASP A 363 -10.84 29.46 4.57
C ASP A 363 -11.17 29.47 6.06
N ALA A 364 -12.36 28.98 6.44
CA ALA A 364 -12.76 28.84 7.82
C ALA A 364 -11.96 27.76 8.58
N LEU A 365 -11.48 26.71 7.90
CA LEU A 365 -10.66 25.66 8.51
C LEU A 365 -9.17 26.04 8.53
N LEU A 366 -8.61 26.33 7.34
CA LEU A 366 -7.18 26.46 7.08
C LEU A 366 -6.75 27.86 6.64
N GLY A 367 -7.65 28.82 6.47
CA GLY A 367 -7.27 30.19 6.10
C GLY A 367 -6.46 30.91 7.19
N ALA A 368 -6.00 32.14 6.90
CA ALA A 368 -5.21 32.93 7.85
C ALA A 368 -5.93 33.20 9.19
N GLY A 369 -7.27 33.28 9.15
CA GLY A 369 -8.13 33.35 10.35
C GLY A 369 -8.82 32.02 10.67
N GLY A 370 -8.43 30.93 10.02
CA GLY A 370 -9.05 29.62 10.14
C GLY A 370 -8.76 28.92 11.46
N GLN A 371 -9.57 27.92 11.80
CA GLN A 371 -9.54 27.20 13.07
C GLN A 371 -8.17 26.57 13.37
N VAL A 372 -7.59 25.87 12.39
CA VAL A 372 -6.30 25.18 12.57
C VAL A 372 -5.19 26.20 12.76
N GLN A 373 -5.22 27.31 12.01
CA GLN A 373 -4.26 28.39 12.16
C GLN A 373 -4.36 29.04 13.55
N GLN A 374 -5.57 29.30 14.05
CA GLN A 374 -5.76 29.84 15.40
C GLN A 374 -5.26 28.89 16.50
N ALA A 375 -5.49 27.59 16.36
CA ALA A 375 -5.13 26.61 17.38
C ALA A 375 -3.62 26.29 17.41
N PHE A 376 -3.00 26.17 16.23
CA PHE A 376 -1.66 25.61 16.06
C PHE A 376 -0.64 26.56 15.45
N ASN A 377 -1.07 27.71 14.93
CA ASN A 377 -0.21 28.70 14.27
C ASN A 377 0.64 28.07 13.15
N ILE A 378 0.01 27.28 12.28
CA ILE A 378 0.66 26.54 11.20
C ILE A 378 1.37 27.45 10.16
N TYR A 379 1.04 28.74 10.09
CA TYR A 379 1.63 29.74 9.19
C TYR A 379 2.68 30.68 9.82
N ASP A 380 3.13 30.48 11.07
CA ASP A 380 4.14 31.38 11.66
C ASP A 380 5.47 31.31 10.88
N GLY A 381 5.85 32.41 10.22
CA GLY A 381 7.03 32.48 9.35
C GLY A 381 6.94 31.68 8.06
N TRP A 382 5.78 31.08 7.75
CA TRP A 382 5.56 30.26 6.57
C TRP A 382 4.52 30.94 5.68
N ALA A 383 4.86 31.17 4.41
CA ALA A 383 3.89 31.67 3.44
C ALA A 383 2.75 30.65 3.30
N ALA A 384 1.53 31.13 3.04
CA ALA A 384 0.42 30.23 2.71
C ALA A 384 0.85 29.19 1.65
N PRO A 385 0.34 27.95 1.71
CA PRO A 385 0.80 26.89 0.84
C PRO A 385 0.72 27.34 -0.63
N ALA A 386 1.81 27.15 -1.38
CA ALA A 386 1.91 27.63 -2.75
C ALA A 386 0.76 27.10 -3.61
N GLU A 387 0.25 27.92 -4.53
CA GLU A 387 -0.71 27.45 -5.52
C GLU A 387 -0.08 26.40 -6.44
N LEU A 388 -0.89 25.44 -6.87
CA LEU A 388 -0.56 24.49 -7.91
C LEU A 388 -0.18 25.28 -9.16
N PRO A 389 0.92 24.94 -9.83
CA PRO A 389 1.24 25.57 -11.10
C PRO A 389 0.16 25.21 -12.13
N ALA A 390 0.10 26.00 -13.21
CA ALA A 390 -0.71 25.63 -14.36
C ALA A 390 -0.27 24.23 -14.87
N PRO A 391 -1.21 23.36 -15.28
CA PRO A 391 -0.89 22.08 -15.89
C PRO A 391 -0.07 22.27 -17.17
N SER A 392 0.81 21.32 -17.47
CA SER A 392 1.57 21.33 -18.73
C SER A 392 0.66 21.08 -19.94
N ALA A 393 1.14 21.45 -21.13
CA ALA A 393 0.45 21.15 -22.39
C ALA A 393 0.19 19.64 -22.56
N GLU A 394 1.11 18.79 -22.09
CA GLU A 394 0.97 17.33 -22.12
C GLU A 394 -0.20 16.84 -21.25
N VAL A 395 -0.35 17.39 -20.04
CA VAL A 395 -1.45 17.06 -19.12
C VAL A 395 -2.79 17.47 -19.75
N ILE A 396 -2.86 18.68 -20.32
CA ILE A 396 -4.05 19.16 -21.02
C ILE A 396 -4.38 18.24 -22.20
N GLN A 397 -3.39 17.92 -23.04
CA GLN A 397 -3.59 17.07 -24.22
C GLN A 397 -4.06 15.65 -23.85
N LYS A 398 -3.51 15.08 -22.78
CA LYS A 398 -3.93 13.78 -22.25
C LYS A 398 -5.40 13.81 -21.81
N ALA A 399 -5.81 14.85 -21.09
CA ALA A 399 -7.19 15.03 -20.65
C ALA A 399 -8.16 15.18 -21.83
N GLU A 400 -7.81 15.96 -22.84
CA GLU A 400 -8.62 16.10 -24.06
C GLU A 400 -8.77 14.78 -24.82
N ASN A 401 -7.70 14.00 -24.92
CA ASN A 401 -7.72 12.70 -25.59
C ASN A 401 -8.65 11.73 -24.84
N LEU A 402 -8.59 11.69 -23.52
CA LEU A 402 -9.52 10.90 -22.70
C LEU A 402 -10.98 11.33 -22.90
N GLN A 403 -11.24 12.65 -23.01
CA GLN A 403 -12.58 13.16 -23.27
C GLN A 403 -13.11 12.75 -24.64
N LYS A 404 -12.27 12.83 -25.69
CA LYS A 404 -12.63 12.36 -27.04
C LYS A 404 -12.93 10.87 -27.06
N ILE A 405 -12.15 10.05 -26.35
CA ILE A 405 -12.39 8.60 -26.23
C ILE A 405 -13.75 8.34 -25.56
N LYS A 406 -14.07 9.03 -24.45
CA LYS A 406 -15.37 8.90 -23.78
C LYS A 406 -16.54 9.25 -24.71
N GLN A 407 -16.43 10.36 -25.46
CA GLN A 407 -17.45 10.83 -26.41
C GLN A 407 -17.64 9.88 -27.61
N ASN A 408 -16.57 9.22 -28.06
CA ASN A 408 -16.60 8.29 -29.19
C ASN A 408 -16.92 6.86 -28.79
N SER A 409 -16.84 6.50 -27.50
CA SER A 409 -17.23 5.17 -27.03
C SER A 409 -18.75 5.01 -27.18
N ILE A 410 -19.18 3.95 -27.87
CA ILE A 410 -20.59 3.64 -28.19
C ILE A 410 -21.44 3.48 -26.91
N ILE A 411 -20.80 3.27 -25.75
CA ILE A 411 -21.43 3.18 -24.44
C ILE A 411 -22.05 4.52 -23.98
N GLY A 412 -21.61 5.67 -24.52
CA GLY A 412 -22.16 6.99 -24.20
C GLY A 412 -23.42 7.40 -24.97
N LYS A 413 -23.91 6.59 -25.92
CA LYS A 413 -25.08 6.93 -26.77
C LYS A 413 -26.39 6.22 -26.40
N GLY A 414 -26.46 5.55 -25.25
CA GLY A 414 -27.72 4.94 -24.84
C GLY A 414 -27.72 4.51 -23.38
N PHE A 415 -28.13 5.44 -22.50
CA PHE A 415 -29.10 5.22 -21.43
C PHE A 415 -29.82 6.55 -21.16
#